data_AF-A0A9W8TGI6-F1
#
_entry.id   AF-A0A9W8TGI6-F1
#
_cell.length_a   1.000
_cell.length_b   1.000
_cell.length_c   1.000
_cell.angle_alpha   90.00
_cell.angle_beta   90.00
_cell.angle_gamma   90.00
#
_symmetry.space_group_name_H-M   'P 1'
#
loop_
_entity.id
_entity.type
_entity.pdbx_description
1 polymer ?
#
loop_
_entity_poly.entity_id
_entity_poly.type
_entity_poly.pdbx_seq_one_letter_code
_entity_poly.pdbx_strand_id
1 'polypeptide(L)'
;MEPVGLAVGIAGLIGIFSACLDIVERWDSYKDFGAESGSLIARFKADKIRFRQWGQRVGIDKSKHGDGYHKALDDPSIRPVVDEILQSIKHFDDDIGNFTSALRPISGSVDTLAHRRNVTKE
;
A
#
# COMPACT_ATOMS: atom_id res chain seq x y z
N MET A 1 -16.18 19.17 26.21
CA MET A 1 -15.99 17.84 25.58
C MET A 1 -14.54 17.77 25.18
N GLU A 2 -13.79 16.79 25.70
CA GLU A 2 -12.33 16.78 25.64
C GLU A 2 -11.81 16.34 24.25
N PRO A 3 -10.69 16.90 23.74
CA PRO A 3 -10.21 16.75 22.35
C PRO A 3 -9.49 15.42 22.08
N VAL A 4 -9.80 14.36 22.82
CA VAL A 4 -9.13 13.06 22.73
C VAL A 4 -9.34 12.41 21.35
N GLY A 5 -10.40 12.78 20.63
CA GLY A 5 -10.67 12.31 19.25
C GLY A 5 -9.79 12.94 18.16
N LEU A 6 -9.27 14.17 18.35
CA LEU A 6 -8.54 14.88 17.29
C LEU A 6 -7.08 14.44 17.20
N ALA A 7 -6.44 14.18 18.35
CA ALA A 7 -5.05 13.71 18.41
C ALA A 7 -4.88 12.26 17.92
N VAL A 8 -5.88 11.39 18.18
CA VAL A 8 -5.94 10.04 17.59
C VAL A 8 -6.19 10.13 16.07
N GLY A 9 -6.91 11.15 15.60
CA GLY A 9 -7.17 11.39 14.19
C GLY A 9 -5.91 11.65 13.37
N ILE A 10 -5.11 12.67 13.72
CA ILE A 10 -3.98 13.08 12.86
C ILE A 10 -2.87 12.02 12.81
N ALA A 11 -2.53 11.42 13.97
CA ALA A 11 -1.53 10.36 14.03
C ALA A 11 -1.95 9.12 13.22
N GLY A 12 -3.24 8.78 13.24
CA GLY A 12 -3.81 7.71 12.43
C GLY A 12 -3.66 7.98 10.92
N LEU A 13 -3.97 9.20 10.48
CA LEU A 13 -3.85 9.61 9.07
C LEU A 13 -2.40 9.52 8.57
N ILE A 14 -1.46 10.06 9.35
CA ILE A 14 -0.01 9.98 9.05
C ILE A 14 0.44 8.52 8.94
N GLY A 15 -0.06 7.65 9.81
CA GLY A 15 0.23 6.22 9.80
C GLY A 15 -0.25 5.54 8.53
N ILE A 16 -1.52 5.72 8.16
CA ILE A 16 -2.10 5.11 6.96
C ILE A 16 -1.43 5.66 5.70
N PHE A 17 -1.16 6.97 5.63
CA PHE A 17 -0.45 7.57 4.51
C PHE A 17 0.95 6.97 4.31
N SER A 18 1.70 6.80 5.42
CA SER A 18 3.03 6.19 5.38
C SER A 18 2.96 4.75 4.86
N ALA A 19 1.99 3.95 5.32
CA ALA A 19 1.77 2.60 4.81
C ALA A 19 1.44 2.58 3.30
N CYS A 20 0.62 3.52 2.83
CA CYS A 20 0.33 3.67 1.40
C CYS A 20 1.58 4.02 0.58
N LEU A 21 2.45 4.88 1.11
CA LEU A 21 3.73 5.18 0.46
C LEU A 21 4.62 3.94 0.34
N ASP A 22 4.72 3.15 1.42
CA ASP A 22 5.49 1.91 1.42
C ASP A 22 4.96 0.89 0.39
N ILE A 23 3.64 0.76 0.28
CA ILE A 23 2.97 -0.08 -0.73
C ILE A 23 3.36 0.36 -2.14
N VAL A 24 3.25 1.67 -2.43
CA VAL A 24 3.56 2.23 -3.75
C VAL A 24 5.05 2.11 -4.09
N GLU A 25 5.94 2.30 -3.11
CA GLU A 25 7.38 2.07 -3.26
C GLU A 25 7.70 0.63 -3.61
N ARG A 26 7.12 -0.32 -2.87
CA ARG A 26 7.29 -1.74 -3.10
C ARG A 26 6.82 -2.13 -4.50
N TRP A 27 5.67 -1.63 -4.94
CA TRP A 27 5.17 -1.90 -6.28
C TRP A 27 6.07 -1.35 -7.38
N ASP A 28 6.62 -0.15 -7.19
CA ASP A 28 7.60 0.44 -8.11
C ASP A 28 8.88 -0.40 -8.22
N SER A 29 9.27 -1.10 -7.15
CA SER A 29 10.44 -1.98 -7.13
C SER A 29 10.21 -3.31 -7.84
N TYR A 30 8.97 -3.83 -7.83
CA TYR A 30 8.62 -5.13 -8.42
C TYR A 30 8.09 -5.04 -9.84
N LYS A 31 7.73 -3.84 -10.29
CA LYS A 31 7.11 -3.72 -11.60
C LYS A 31 8.12 -4.05 -12.71
N ASP A 32 7.88 -5.16 -13.39
CA ASP A 32 8.47 -5.45 -14.70
C ASP A 32 7.33 -5.47 -15.72
N PHE A 33 6.77 -4.29 -15.96
CA PHE A 33 5.74 -4.17 -16.98
C PHE A 33 6.47 -4.11 -18.34
N GLY A 34 6.27 -5.13 -19.18
CA GLY A 34 6.91 -5.23 -20.50
C GLY A 34 6.61 -4.04 -21.44
N ALA A 35 7.25 -4.01 -22.61
CA ALA A 35 7.26 -2.84 -23.52
C ALA A 35 5.85 -2.25 -23.86
N GLU A 36 4.81 -3.09 -23.90
CA GLU A 36 3.41 -2.69 -24.18
C GLU A 36 2.74 -1.87 -23.06
N SER A 37 3.40 -1.72 -21.92
CA SER A 37 2.84 -1.08 -20.72
C SER A 37 3.34 0.34 -20.47
N GLY A 38 4.08 0.93 -21.42
CA GLY A 38 4.75 2.22 -21.22
C GLY A 38 3.84 3.33 -20.69
N SER A 39 2.58 3.38 -21.13
CA SER A 39 1.57 4.33 -20.65
C SER A 39 1.15 4.09 -19.19
N LEU A 40 1.02 2.82 -18.78
CA LEU A 40 0.72 2.43 -17.40
C LEU A 40 1.90 2.76 -16.48
N ILE A 41 3.14 2.48 -16.91
CA ILE A 41 4.35 2.86 -16.16
C ILE A 41 4.41 4.37 -15.97
N ALA A 42 4.17 5.14 -17.04
CA ALA A 42 4.22 6.59 -16.97
C ALA A 42 3.16 7.15 -16.01
N ARG A 43 1.92 6.64 -16.08
CA ARG A 43 0.85 7.06 -15.18
C ARG A 43 1.14 6.70 -13.73
N PHE A 44 1.59 5.47 -13.48
CA PHE A 44 1.96 5.04 -12.13
C PHE A 44 3.07 5.91 -11.54
N LYS A 45 4.13 6.22 -12.30
CA LYS A 45 5.20 7.13 -11.84
C LYS A 45 4.68 8.54 -11.55
N ALA A 46 3.81 9.08 -12.40
CA ALA A 46 3.23 10.40 -12.19
C ALA A 46 2.36 10.44 -10.93
N ASP A 47 1.53 9.41 -10.72
CA ASP A 47 0.66 9.30 -9.54
C ASP A 47 1.47 9.12 -8.25
N LYS A 48 2.53 8.30 -8.28
CA LYS A 48 3.49 8.14 -7.17
C LYS A 48 4.11 9.49 -6.77
N ILE A 49 4.58 10.27 -7.73
CA ILE A 49 5.16 11.60 -7.48
C ILE A 49 4.10 12.53 -6.89
N ARG A 50 2.90 12.58 -7.48
CA ARG A 50 1.81 13.44 -7.02
C ARG A 50 1.39 13.09 -5.59
N PHE A 51 1.30 11.81 -5.26
CA PHE A 51 0.93 11.33 -3.93
C PHE A 51 1.94 11.74 -2.85
N ARG A 52 3.25 11.60 -3.12
CA ARG A 52 4.30 12.11 -2.23
C ARG A 52 4.22 13.62 -2.04
N GLN A 53 4.13 14.37 -3.13
CA GLN A 53 4.05 15.83 -3.06
C GLN A 53 2.80 16.29 -2.30
N TRP A 54 1.68 15.59 -2.44
CA TRP A 54 0.48 15.87 -1.67
C TRP A 54 0.74 15.71 -0.17
N GLY A 55 1.29 14.57 0.28
CA GLY A 55 1.62 14.35 1.69
C GLY A 55 2.56 15.40 2.28
N GLN A 56 3.53 15.86 1.50
CA GLN A 56 4.44 16.95 1.86
C GLN A 56 3.71 18.29 1.97
N ARG A 57 2.80 18.60 1.04
CA ARG A 57 2.04 19.86 1.03
C ARG A 57 1.04 19.95 2.17
N VAL A 58 0.47 18.82 2.59
CA VAL A 58 -0.53 18.79 3.67
C VAL A 58 0.08 18.48 5.05
N GLY A 59 1.40 18.29 5.12
CA GLY A 59 2.14 18.13 6.37
C GLY A 59 1.96 16.78 7.06
N ILE A 60 1.64 15.72 6.32
CA ILE A 60 1.49 14.35 6.86
C ILE A 60 2.65 13.42 6.50
N ASP A 61 3.57 13.90 5.66
CA ASP A 61 4.82 13.19 5.38
C ASP A 61 5.81 13.38 6.54
N LYS A 62 6.20 12.28 7.17
CA LYS A 62 7.15 12.23 8.31
C LYS A 62 8.55 12.77 7.95
N SER A 63 8.88 12.87 6.66
CA SER A 63 10.18 13.37 6.19
C SER A 63 10.42 14.86 6.52
N LYS A 64 9.37 15.64 6.83
CA LYS A 64 9.49 17.02 7.30
C LYS A 64 8.99 17.14 8.75
N HIS A 65 9.93 17.38 9.66
CA HIS A 65 9.61 17.71 11.05
C HIS A 65 9.03 19.13 11.13
N GLY A 66 7.74 19.24 11.46
CA GLY A 66 7.14 20.40 12.12
C GLY A 66 6.57 21.52 11.24
N ASP A 67 5.33 21.90 11.57
CA ASP A 67 4.58 23.13 11.21
C ASP A 67 3.97 23.26 9.80
N GLY A 68 3.68 22.13 9.14
CA GLY A 68 3.04 22.10 7.81
C GLY A 68 1.63 21.50 7.75
N TYR A 69 1.02 21.18 8.90
CA TYR A 69 -0.29 20.51 8.90
C TYR A 69 -1.37 21.42 8.31
N HIS A 70 -1.98 20.97 7.21
CA HIS A 70 -2.94 21.76 6.49
C HIS A 70 -4.35 21.63 7.12
N LYS A 71 -4.89 22.74 7.64
CA LYS A 71 -6.20 22.79 8.36
C LYS A 71 -7.39 22.20 7.61
N ALA A 72 -7.33 22.13 6.27
CA ALA A 72 -8.36 21.44 5.49
C ALA A 72 -8.51 19.94 5.84
N LEU A 73 -7.51 19.32 6.47
CA LEU A 73 -7.60 17.95 6.97
C LEU A 73 -8.42 17.83 8.28
N ASP A 74 -8.78 18.96 8.89
CA ASP A 74 -9.74 19.03 10.00
C ASP A 74 -11.18 19.29 9.51
N ASP A 75 -11.35 19.60 8.22
CA ASP A 75 -12.67 19.84 7.65
C ASP A 75 -13.48 18.53 7.62
N PRO A 76 -14.65 18.47 8.27
CA PRO A 76 -15.45 17.26 8.37
C PRO A 76 -15.99 16.77 7.03
N SER A 77 -15.96 17.59 5.97
CA SER A 77 -16.32 17.20 4.60
C SER A 77 -15.14 16.63 3.80
N ILE A 78 -13.91 17.01 4.14
CA ILE A 78 -12.69 16.60 3.43
C ILE A 78 -12.10 15.35 4.09
N ARG A 79 -12.05 15.34 5.42
CA ARG A 79 -11.38 14.30 6.18
C ARG A 79 -11.86 12.88 5.87
N PRO A 80 -13.19 12.59 5.80
CA PRO A 80 -13.66 11.26 5.46
C PRO A 80 -13.25 10.80 4.06
N VAL A 81 -13.24 11.71 3.09
CA VAL A 81 -12.86 11.41 1.69
C VAL A 81 -11.37 11.06 1.61
N VAL A 82 -10.52 11.79 2.34
CA VAL A 82 -9.08 11.48 2.42
C VAL A 82 -8.85 10.12 3.07
N ASP A 83 -9.53 9.84 4.18
CA ASP A 83 -9.44 8.56 4.88
C ASP A 83 -9.89 7.40 3.97
N GLU A 84 -10.98 7.56 3.22
CA GLU A 84 -11.49 6.56 2.27
C GLU A 84 -10.50 6.26 1.13
N ILE A 85 -9.89 7.30 0.54
CA ILE A 85 -8.90 7.14 -0.53
C ILE A 85 -7.69 6.35 -0.02
N LEU A 86 -7.17 6.71 1.16
CA LEU A 86 -6.00 6.05 1.73
C LEU A 86 -6.31 4.61 2.15
N GLN A 87 -7.49 4.36 2.73
CA GLN A 87 -7.94 3.00 3.05
C GLN A 87 -8.09 2.16 1.79
N SER A 88 -8.61 2.71 0.69
CA SER A 88 -8.75 1.98 -0.58
C SER A 88 -7.40 1.49 -1.12
N ILE A 89 -6.36 2.32 -1.02
CA ILE A 89 -4.98 1.92 -1.41
C ILE A 89 -4.46 0.80 -0.51
N LYS A 90 -4.68 0.91 0.80
CA LYS A 90 -4.25 -0.09 1.78
C LYS A 90 -4.96 -1.44 1.58
N HIS A 91 -6.29 -1.42 1.42
CA HIS A 91 -7.10 -2.62 1.22
C HIS A 91 -6.68 -3.40 -0.02
N PHE A 92 -6.32 -2.68 -1.09
CA PHE A 92 -5.83 -3.31 -2.30
C PHE A 92 -4.55 -4.15 -2.07
N ASP A 93 -3.62 -3.68 -1.22
CA ASP A 93 -2.41 -4.44 -0.85
C ASP A 93 -2.75 -5.63 0.04
N ASP A 94 -3.67 -5.45 1.00
CA ASP A 94 -4.16 -6.54 1.86
C ASP A 94 -4.80 -7.66 1.01
N ASP A 95 -5.58 -7.31 -0.01
CA ASP A 95 -6.23 -8.26 -0.92
C ASP A 95 -5.21 -9.04 -1.76
N ILE A 96 -4.16 -8.37 -2.28
CA ILE A 96 -3.06 -9.04 -2.98
C ILE A 96 -2.32 -9.99 -2.02
N GLY A 97 -2.03 -9.54 -0.80
CA GLY A 97 -1.37 -10.33 0.22
C GLY A 97 -2.18 -11.59 0.58
N ASN A 98 -3.50 -11.44 0.67
CA ASN A 98 -4.41 -12.55 0.94
C ASN A 98 -4.48 -13.52 -0.25
N PHE A 99 -4.60 -13.02 -1.48
CA PHE A 99 -4.63 -13.85 -2.68
C PHE A 99 -3.34 -14.66 -2.85
N THR A 100 -2.18 -14.00 -2.70
CA THR A 100 -0.87 -14.67 -2.79
C THR A 100 -0.66 -15.70 -1.69
N SER A 101 -1.12 -15.41 -0.46
CA SER A 101 -1.10 -16.37 0.65
C SER A 101 -2.02 -17.58 0.40
N ALA A 102 -3.19 -17.36 -0.18
CA ALA A 102 -4.14 -18.42 -0.52
C ALA A 102 -3.64 -19.35 -1.63
N LEU A 103 -2.73 -18.90 -2.49
CA LEU A 103 -2.10 -19.72 -3.54
C LEU A 103 -0.87 -20.51 -3.07
N ARG A 104 -0.30 -20.14 -1.91
CA ARG A 104 0.85 -20.83 -1.32
C ARG A 104 0.66 -22.32 -1.00
N PRO A 105 -0.55 -22.88 -0.74
CA PRO A 105 -0.72 -24.32 -0.49
C PRO A 105 -0.42 -25.20 -1.71
N ILE A 106 -0.49 -24.67 -2.94
CA ILE A 106 -0.42 -25.48 -4.17
C ILE A 106 1.05 -25.79 -4.55
N SER A 107 2.00 -24.98 -4.13
CA SER A 107 3.43 -25.16 -4.47
C SER A 107 4.13 -26.27 -3.68
N GLY A 108 3.52 -26.80 -2.61
CA GLY A 108 4.10 -27.86 -1.76
C GLY A 108 3.86 -29.30 -2.23
N SER A 109 3.11 -29.51 -3.32
CA SER A 109 2.70 -30.85 -3.76
C SER A 109 3.54 -31.43 -4.91
N VAL A 110 4.60 -30.77 -5.34
CA VAL A 110 5.45 -31.26 -6.46
C VAL A 110 6.52 -32.24 -5.96
N ASP A 111 6.93 -32.16 -4.69
CA ASP A 111 8.00 -33.02 -4.14
C ASP A 111 7.51 -34.42 -3.68
N THR A 112 6.21 -34.60 -3.45
CA THR A 112 5.66 -35.89 -2.98
C THR A 112 5.42 -36.92 -4.09
N LEU A 113 5.51 -36.53 -5.37
CA LEU A 113 5.40 -37.47 -6.50
C LEU A 113 6.76 -37.98 -7.02
N ALA A 114 7.88 -37.37 -6.60
CA ALA A 114 9.21 -37.85 -6.97
C ALA A 114 9.70 -39.02 -6.10
N HIS A 115 9.23 -39.13 -4.86
CA HIS A 115 9.64 -40.22 -3.96
C HIS A 115 8.86 -41.54 -4.19
N ARG A 116 7.70 -41.50 -4.84
CA ARG A 116 6.85 -42.69 -5.10
C ARG A 116 7.18 -43.45 -6.40
N ARG A 117 8.31 -43.17 -7.05
CA ARG A 117 8.73 -43.87 -8.28
C ARG A 117 9.93 -44.81 -8.11
N ASN A 118 10.53 -44.87 -6.92
CA ASN A 118 11.71 -45.71 -6.64
C ASN A 118 11.46 -46.89 -5.69
N VAL A 119 10.19 -47.19 -5.34
CA VAL A 119 9.84 -48.33 -4.47
C VAL A 119 8.97 -49.32 -5.26
N THR A 120 9.48 -49.86 -6.35
CA THR A 120 8.88 -51.02 -7.06
C THR A 120 9.88 -51.74 -8.00
N LYS A 121 11.16 -51.73 -7.63
CA LYS A 121 12.17 -52.59 -8.25
C LYS A 121 13.10 -53.12 -7.16
N GLU A 122 12.63 -54.13 -6.43
CA GLU A 122 13.40 -55.31 -5.99
C GLU A 122 12.42 -56.47 -5.77
#